data_AF-A0A8T4G7J7-F1
#
_entry.id   AF-A0A8T4G7J7-F1
#
_cell.length_a   1.000
_cell.length_b   1.000
_cell.length_c   1.000
_cell.angle_alpha   90.00
_cell.angle_beta   90.00
_cell.angle_gamma   90.00
#
_symmetry.space_group_name_H-M   'P 1'
#
loop_
_entity.id
_entity.type
_entity.pdbx_description
1 polymer ?
#
loop_
_entity_poly.entity_id
_entity_poly.type
_entity_poly.pdbx_seq_one_letter_code
_entity_poly.pdbx_strand_id
1 'polypeptide(L)'
;MNLEEYRRWLEENGNQEERKAYEVAEWIIKYHLADVKAYDWEEELLPRFWYTAHDEKLEFDLLIKLKWVNKRKYERWIGIEFKETDFRKVVTQAVARSSYVDYMWVATNMVIPDTATLLELIDYGIGWVIWDEDFVKILIPARFERGHLVEMFRYLAERELRSAAERLLNDARVAQGMRSLLDFVK
;
A
#
# COMPACT_ATOMS: atom_id res chain seq x y z
N MET A 1 12.00 -12.20 17.66
CA MET A 1 13.42 -11.79 17.60
C MET A 1 13.48 -10.28 17.41
N ASN A 2 14.49 -9.59 17.91
CA ASN A 2 14.67 -8.16 17.57
C ASN A 2 15.29 -7.99 16.17
N LEU A 3 15.45 -6.74 15.72
CA LEU A 3 15.93 -6.46 14.36
C LEU A 3 17.35 -7.01 14.10
N GLU A 4 18.22 -6.99 15.09
CA GLU A 4 19.62 -7.45 14.94
C GLU A 4 19.75 -8.97 15.01
N GLU A 5 18.90 -9.63 15.79
CA GLU A 5 18.73 -11.08 15.73
C GLU A 5 18.17 -11.52 14.37
N TYR A 6 17.21 -10.77 13.81
CA TYR A 6 16.67 -11.03 12.48
C TYR A 6 17.73 -10.91 11.38
N ARG A 7 18.63 -9.94 11.49
CA ARG A 7 19.79 -9.82 10.58
C ARG A 7 20.60 -11.10 10.51
N ARG A 8 20.94 -11.67 11.67
CA ARG A 8 21.70 -12.93 11.76
C ARG A 8 20.88 -14.12 11.27
N TRP A 9 19.58 -14.14 11.56
CA TRP A 9 18.69 -15.18 11.08
C TRP A 9 18.67 -15.25 9.54
N LEU A 10 18.69 -14.09 8.86
CA LEU A 10 18.74 -14.01 7.40
C LEU A 10 20.05 -14.56 6.81
N GLU A 11 21.18 -14.45 7.52
CA GLU A 11 22.46 -15.01 7.06
C GLU A 11 22.41 -16.54 6.95
N GLU A 12 21.63 -17.19 7.82
CA GLU A 12 21.50 -18.65 7.87
C GLU A 12 20.29 -19.18 7.07
N ASN A 13 19.21 -18.40 6.97
CA ASN A 13 17.90 -18.89 6.48
C ASN A 13 17.37 -18.12 5.27
N GLY A 14 17.93 -16.94 4.97
CA GLY A 14 17.43 -16.04 3.95
C GLY A 14 17.52 -16.63 2.55
N ASN A 15 16.49 -16.37 1.75
CA ASN A 15 16.48 -16.69 0.32
C ASN A 15 16.81 -15.45 -0.54
N GLN A 16 16.85 -15.61 -1.87
CA GLN A 16 17.14 -14.52 -2.80
C GLN A 16 16.14 -13.37 -2.70
N GLU A 17 14.85 -13.66 -2.50
CA GLU A 17 13.79 -12.64 -2.37
C GLU A 17 13.96 -11.82 -1.07
N GLU A 18 14.62 -12.39 -0.05
CA GLU A 18 14.88 -11.78 1.25
C GLU A 18 16.22 -11.03 1.34
N ARG A 19 16.94 -10.85 0.21
CA ARG A 19 18.28 -10.23 0.17
C ARG A 19 18.36 -8.85 0.84
N LYS A 20 17.27 -8.06 0.77
CA LYS A 20 17.15 -6.72 1.38
C LYS A 20 16.15 -6.68 2.54
N ALA A 21 15.76 -7.84 3.06
CA ALA A 21 14.68 -7.92 4.05
C ALA A 21 15.01 -7.20 5.36
N TYR A 22 16.28 -7.21 5.80
CA TYR A 22 16.74 -6.45 6.96
C TYR A 22 16.53 -4.94 6.77
N GLU A 23 17.06 -4.37 5.68
CA GLU A 23 16.96 -2.94 5.41
C GLU A 23 15.51 -2.51 5.17
N VAL A 24 14.71 -3.35 4.51
CA VAL A 24 13.26 -3.14 4.34
C VAL A 24 12.55 -3.09 5.69
N ALA A 25 12.77 -4.07 6.56
CA ALA A 25 12.18 -4.11 7.89
C ALA A 25 12.59 -2.88 8.71
N GLU A 26 13.88 -2.53 8.68
CA GLU A 26 14.41 -1.34 9.36
C GLU A 26 13.70 -0.06 8.89
N TRP A 27 13.54 0.13 7.58
CA TRP A 27 12.87 1.30 7.01
C TRP A 27 11.39 1.38 7.38
N ILE A 28 10.69 0.24 7.35
CA ILE A 28 9.28 0.16 7.74
C ILE A 28 9.13 0.49 9.22
N ILE A 29 9.96 -0.09 10.08
CA ILE A 29 9.97 0.21 11.53
C ILE A 29 10.20 1.71 11.75
N LYS A 30 11.24 2.29 11.14
CA LYS A 30 11.53 3.74 11.22
C LYS A 30 10.34 4.58 10.75
N TYR A 31 9.66 4.19 9.68
CA TYR A 31 8.49 4.89 9.17
C TYR A 31 7.34 4.92 10.18
N HIS A 32 6.98 3.78 10.77
CA HIS A 32 5.89 3.70 11.76
C HIS A 32 6.21 4.38 13.10
N LEU A 33 7.49 4.62 13.35
CA LEU A 33 7.98 5.20 14.60
C LEU A 33 8.48 6.63 14.46
N ALA A 34 8.37 7.24 13.27
CA ALA A 34 8.95 8.55 13.00
C ALA A 34 8.53 9.64 14.01
N ASP A 35 7.29 9.56 14.52
CA ASP A 35 6.72 10.51 15.49
C ASP A 35 6.74 9.99 16.95
N VAL A 36 7.38 8.85 17.20
CA VAL A 36 7.46 8.20 18.51
C VAL A 36 8.86 8.39 19.08
N LYS A 37 8.97 8.70 20.38
CA LYS A 37 10.28 8.75 21.03
C LYS A 37 10.92 7.37 21.00
N ALA A 38 12.19 7.29 20.63
CA ALA A 38 12.92 6.03 20.40
C ALA A 38 12.89 5.02 21.57
N TYR A 39 12.55 5.45 22.80
CA TYR A 39 12.51 4.61 24.00
C TYR A 39 11.10 4.14 24.39
N ASP A 40 10.07 4.46 23.61
CA ASP A 40 8.68 4.15 23.96
C ASP A 40 8.16 2.86 23.33
N TRP A 41 9.00 2.06 22.65
CA TRP A 41 8.57 0.88 21.90
C TRP A 41 9.54 -0.31 21.99
N GLU A 42 9.00 -1.49 21.74
CA GLU A 42 9.72 -2.75 21.52
C GLU A 42 9.21 -3.39 20.22
N GLU A 43 10.13 -3.88 19.39
CA GLU A 43 9.84 -4.71 18.23
C GLU A 43 10.11 -6.18 18.46
N GLU A 44 9.23 -6.99 17.88
CA GLU A 44 9.38 -8.42 17.78
C GLU A 44 9.10 -8.84 16.33
N LEU A 45 10.14 -9.25 15.63
CA LEU A 45 10.11 -9.80 14.29
C LEU A 45 9.87 -11.32 14.37
N LEU A 46 9.06 -11.81 13.45
CA LEU A 46 8.61 -13.19 13.34
C LEU A 46 8.69 -13.59 11.86
N PRO A 47 9.85 -14.07 11.37
CA PRO A 47 9.99 -14.53 9.99
C PRO A 47 9.24 -15.85 9.77
N ARG A 48 8.70 -16.04 8.56
CA ARG A 48 7.97 -17.27 8.14
C ARG A 48 6.88 -17.67 9.14
N PHE A 49 6.11 -16.68 9.57
CA PHE A 49 5.12 -16.84 10.64
C PHE A 49 3.83 -17.46 10.09
N TRP A 50 3.44 -18.59 10.66
CA TRP A 50 2.21 -19.28 10.32
C TRP A 50 1.05 -18.80 11.20
N TYR A 51 0.08 -18.14 10.58
CA TYR A 51 -1.21 -17.86 11.19
C TYR A 51 -2.17 -19.01 10.89
N THR A 52 -2.78 -19.58 11.93
CA THR A 52 -3.77 -20.66 11.80
C THR A 52 -5.08 -20.21 12.45
N ALA A 53 -6.13 -20.06 11.66
CA ALA A 53 -7.47 -19.76 12.16
C ALA A 53 -8.54 -20.38 11.25
N HIS A 54 -9.59 -20.97 11.85
CA HIS A 54 -10.80 -21.43 11.16
C HIS A 54 -10.54 -22.19 9.84
N ASP A 55 -9.64 -23.18 9.89
CA ASP A 55 -9.21 -24.05 8.77
C ASP A 55 -8.34 -23.38 7.68
N GLU A 56 -7.98 -22.11 7.85
CA GLU A 56 -7.01 -21.42 7.01
C GLU A 56 -5.61 -21.46 7.63
N LYS A 57 -4.62 -21.73 6.78
CA LYS A 57 -3.19 -21.59 7.10
C LYS A 57 -2.59 -20.56 6.17
N LEU A 58 -2.16 -19.45 6.75
CA LEU A 58 -1.51 -18.36 6.03
C LEU A 58 -0.09 -18.20 6.58
N GLU A 59 0.89 -18.18 5.69
CA GLU A 59 2.28 -17.91 6.04
C GLU A 59 2.61 -16.47 5.65
N PHE A 60 3.09 -15.69 6.62
CA PHE A 60 3.70 -14.38 6.37
C PHE A 60 5.20 -14.55 6.19
N ASP A 61 5.78 -13.93 5.15
CA ASP A 61 7.24 -13.95 4.99
C ASP A 61 7.92 -13.28 6.20
N LEU A 62 7.40 -12.13 6.63
CA LEU A 62 7.78 -11.49 7.88
C LEU A 62 6.57 -10.82 8.55
N LEU A 63 6.41 -11.08 9.84
CA LEU A 63 5.46 -10.38 10.70
C LEU A 63 6.24 -9.58 11.75
N ILE A 64 5.94 -8.29 11.89
CA ILE A 64 6.54 -7.41 12.89
C ILE A 64 5.46 -7.00 13.88
N LYS A 65 5.79 -7.15 15.15
CA LYS A 65 4.96 -6.73 16.26
C LYS A 65 5.62 -5.54 16.95
N LEU A 66 4.99 -4.38 16.91
CA LEU A 66 5.41 -3.18 17.62
C LEU A 66 4.55 -2.99 18.87
N LYS A 67 5.18 -2.90 20.05
CA LYS A 67 4.51 -2.71 21.35
C LYS A 67 4.97 -1.40 21.98
N TRP A 68 4.03 -0.53 22.37
CA TRP A 68 4.38 0.65 23.19
C TRP A 68 4.55 0.30 24.67
N VAL A 69 5.68 0.70 25.24
CA VAL A 69 6.06 0.39 26.62
C VAL A 69 5.39 1.35 27.61
N ASN A 70 5.32 2.65 27.29
CA ASN A 70 4.97 3.70 28.26
C ASN A 70 3.52 4.23 28.16
N LYS A 71 2.81 3.99 27.05
CA LYS A 71 1.41 4.42 26.87
C LYS A 71 0.54 3.21 26.61
N ARG A 72 -0.39 2.92 27.54
CA ARG A 72 -1.49 1.94 27.45
C ARG A 72 -1.32 0.89 26.34
N LYS A 73 -0.58 -0.21 26.60
CA LYS A 73 -0.54 -1.49 25.83
C LYS A 73 -1.04 -1.40 24.38
N TYR A 74 -0.48 -0.48 23.59
CA TYR A 74 -0.87 -0.34 22.20
C TYR A 74 0.05 -1.23 21.40
N GLU A 75 -0.56 -2.09 20.61
CA GLU A 75 0.12 -3.10 19.83
C GLU A 75 -0.25 -2.88 18.37
N ARG A 76 0.74 -3.05 17.51
CA ARG A 76 0.57 -3.03 16.06
C ARG A 76 1.25 -4.23 15.43
N TRP A 77 0.51 -4.90 14.57
CA TRP A 77 0.97 -5.98 13.72
C TRP A 77 1.19 -5.45 12.30
N ILE A 78 2.38 -5.72 11.77
CA ILE A 78 2.79 -5.28 10.45
C ILE A 78 3.23 -6.52 9.67
N GLY A 79 2.48 -6.87 8.63
CA GLY A 79 2.86 -7.93 7.70
C GLY A 79 3.73 -7.38 6.57
N ILE A 80 4.72 -8.14 6.14
CA ILE A 80 5.57 -7.82 4.99
C ILE A 80 5.68 -9.08 4.12
N GLU A 81 5.37 -8.93 2.84
CA GLU A 81 5.60 -9.97 1.81
C GLU A 81 6.72 -9.54 0.86
N PHE A 82 7.60 -10.47 0.51
CA PHE A 82 8.73 -10.22 -0.36
C PHE A 82 8.56 -10.94 -1.69
N LYS A 83 8.79 -10.22 -2.79
CA LYS A 83 9.02 -10.84 -4.11
C LYS A 83 10.06 -10.07 -4.86
N GLU A 84 10.98 -10.76 -5.53
CA GLU A 84 11.97 -10.08 -6.35
C GLU A 84 11.30 -9.36 -7.53
N THR A 85 10.53 -10.06 -8.37
CA THR A 85 9.99 -9.49 -9.61
C THR A 85 8.49 -9.68 -9.83
N ASP A 86 7.83 -10.61 -9.12
CA ASP A 86 6.41 -10.92 -9.33
C ASP A 86 5.50 -10.03 -8.49
N PHE A 87 5.31 -8.79 -8.97
CA PHE A 87 4.51 -7.77 -8.28
C PHE A 87 3.05 -8.20 -8.09
N ARG A 88 2.42 -8.80 -9.11
CA ARG A 88 1.02 -9.21 -9.02
C ARG A 88 0.80 -10.28 -7.96
N LYS A 89 1.71 -11.26 -7.89
CA LYS A 89 1.64 -12.33 -6.90
C LYS A 89 1.84 -11.78 -5.48
N VAL A 90 2.82 -10.90 -5.25
CA VAL A 90 3.06 -10.33 -3.91
C VAL A 90 1.86 -9.49 -3.43
N VAL A 91 1.25 -8.71 -4.32
CA VAL A 91 0.05 -7.94 -3.98
C VAL A 91 -1.13 -8.86 -3.68
N THR A 92 -1.37 -9.89 -4.50
CA THR A 92 -2.45 -10.88 -4.24
C THR A 92 -2.26 -11.53 -2.86
N GLN A 93 -1.02 -11.90 -2.55
CA GLN A 93 -0.63 -12.46 -1.26
C GLN A 93 -0.88 -11.49 -0.11
N ALA A 94 -0.47 -10.24 -0.25
CA ALA A 94 -0.68 -9.20 0.75
C ALA A 94 -2.17 -8.88 0.97
N VAL A 95 -2.96 -8.82 -0.09
CA VAL A 95 -4.42 -8.64 -0.03
C VAL A 95 -5.09 -9.74 0.79
N ALA A 96 -4.72 -11.01 0.55
CA ALA A 96 -5.27 -12.14 1.30
C ALA A 96 -4.93 -12.09 2.81
N ARG A 97 -3.85 -11.40 3.17
CA ARG A 97 -3.32 -11.34 4.54
C ARG A 97 -3.63 -10.02 5.27
N SER A 98 -4.08 -9.00 4.55
CA SER A 98 -4.23 -7.65 5.09
C SER A 98 -5.28 -7.56 6.20
N SER A 99 -6.23 -8.50 6.27
CA SER A 99 -7.26 -8.54 7.34
C SER A 99 -6.75 -9.07 8.68
N TYR A 100 -5.55 -9.64 8.74
CA TYR A 100 -4.99 -10.24 9.95
C TYR A 100 -3.92 -9.37 10.62
N VAL A 101 -3.62 -8.21 10.05
CA VAL A 101 -2.59 -7.27 10.51
C VAL A 101 -3.12 -5.83 10.49
N ASP A 102 -2.52 -4.93 11.27
CA ASP A 102 -2.89 -3.51 11.26
C ASP A 102 -2.34 -2.78 10.04
N TYR A 103 -1.16 -3.19 9.55
CA TYR A 103 -0.55 -2.66 8.34
C TYR A 103 0.04 -3.79 7.51
N MET A 104 -0.09 -3.69 6.20
CA MET A 104 0.47 -4.65 5.27
C MET A 104 1.43 -3.95 4.31
N TRP A 105 2.57 -4.56 4.03
CA TRP A 105 3.56 -4.06 3.10
C TRP A 105 3.94 -5.13 2.09
N VAL A 106 4.28 -4.68 0.89
CA VAL A 106 4.98 -5.48 -0.11
C VAL A 106 6.34 -4.86 -0.38
N ALA A 107 7.35 -5.70 -0.55
CA ALA A 107 8.71 -5.30 -0.83
C ALA A 107 9.23 -6.00 -2.08
N THR A 108 9.64 -5.21 -3.08
CA THR A 108 10.10 -5.75 -4.36
C THR A 108 11.39 -5.14 -4.87
N ASN A 109 12.15 -5.91 -5.67
CA ASN A 109 13.16 -5.32 -6.54
C ASN A 109 12.44 -4.41 -7.55
N MET A 110 13.12 -3.43 -8.14
CA MET A 110 12.50 -2.48 -9.08
C MET A 110 11.64 -3.19 -10.14
N VAL A 111 10.32 -3.03 -10.04
CA VAL A 111 9.32 -3.61 -10.94
C VAL A 111 8.45 -2.50 -11.53
N ILE A 112 7.92 -2.75 -12.73
CA ILE A 112 6.93 -1.90 -13.36
C ILE A 112 5.55 -2.51 -13.08
N PRO A 113 4.72 -1.90 -12.22
CA PRO A 113 3.41 -2.44 -11.90
C PRO A 113 2.44 -2.17 -13.04
N ASP A 114 1.52 -3.11 -13.28
CA ASP A 114 0.33 -2.80 -14.07
C ASP A 114 -0.65 -1.94 -13.25
N THR A 115 -1.49 -1.18 -13.95
CA THR A 115 -2.41 -0.23 -13.33
C THR A 115 -3.40 -0.91 -12.38
N ALA A 116 -3.87 -2.13 -12.68
CA ALA A 116 -4.86 -2.79 -11.85
C ALA A 116 -4.25 -3.23 -10.51
N THR A 117 -3.08 -3.85 -10.55
CA THR A 117 -2.35 -4.25 -9.33
C THR A 117 -1.99 -3.02 -8.48
N LEU A 118 -1.60 -1.90 -9.10
CA LEU A 118 -1.32 -0.66 -8.38
C LEU A 118 -2.57 -0.10 -7.68
N LEU A 119 -3.73 -0.15 -8.33
CA LEU A 119 -4.99 0.27 -7.73
C LEU A 119 -5.39 -0.65 -6.58
N GLU A 120 -5.25 -1.97 -6.72
CA GLU A 120 -5.51 -2.92 -5.62
C GLU A 120 -4.66 -2.59 -4.39
N LEU A 121 -3.36 -2.35 -4.57
CA LEU A 121 -2.47 -1.97 -3.48
C LEU A 121 -2.97 -0.72 -2.73
N ILE A 122 -3.42 0.30 -3.47
CA ILE A 122 -3.97 1.54 -2.89
C ILE A 122 -5.31 1.29 -2.19
N ASP A 123 -6.20 0.50 -2.79
CA ASP A 123 -7.53 0.19 -2.23
C ASP A 123 -7.43 -0.56 -0.91
N TYR A 124 -6.49 -1.49 -0.81
CA TYR A 124 -6.28 -2.27 0.41
C TYR A 124 -5.40 -1.55 1.44
N GLY A 125 -4.91 -0.34 1.14
CA GLY A 125 -4.03 0.40 2.04
C GLY A 125 -2.66 -0.27 2.23
N ILE A 126 -2.25 -1.12 1.30
CA ILE A 126 -0.99 -1.87 1.37
C ILE A 126 0.15 -0.91 1.02
N GLY A 127 1.20 -0.88 1.83
CA GLY A 127 2.40 -0.09 1.54
C GLY A 127 3.30 -0.79 0.53
N TRP A 128 4.07 -0.01 -0.23
CA TRP A 128 5.05 -0.52 -1.19
C TRP A 128 6.43 0.03 -0.90
N VAL A 129 7.36 -0.89 -0.65
CA VAL A 129 8.80 -0.63 -0.60
C VAL A 129 9.44 -1.18 -1.86
N ILE A 130 10.26 -0.36 -2.51
CA ILE A 130 11.17 -0.83 -3.55
C ILE A 130 12.58 -0.91 -2.99
N TRP A 131 13.33 -1.86 -3.51
CA TRP A 131 14.74 -1.98 -3.23
C TRP A 131 15.53 -2.28 -4.50
N ASP A 132 16.81 -1.98 -4.44
CA ASP A 132 17.84 -2.39 -5.39
C ASP A 132 19.13 -2.67 -4.59
N GLU A 133 20.25 -2.96 -5.25
CA GLU A 133 21.54 -3.22 -4.60
C GLU A 133 21.96 -2.09 -3.66
N ASP A 134 21.72 -0.84 -4.09
CA ASP A 134 22.22 0.38 -3.46
C ASP A 134 21.22 1.08 -2.54
N PHE A 135 19.92 0.76 -2.61
CA PHE A 135 18.91 1.51 -1.84
C PHE A 135 17.67 0.71 -1.47
N VAL A 136 16.96 1.24 -0.47
CA VAL A 136 15.60 0.86 -0.08
C VAL A 136 14.78 2.13 0.07
N LYS A 137 13.59 2.19 -0.54
CA LYS A 137 12.71 3.37 -0.52
C LYS A 137 11.25 2.98 -0.41
N ILE A 138 10.51 3.71 0.42
CA ILE A 138 9.05 3.65 0.45
C ILE A 138 8.52 4.45 -0.75
N LEU A 139 7.80 3.80 -1.66
CA LEU A 139 7.06 4.47 -2.73
C LEU A 139 5.64 4.83 -2.30
N ILE A 140 4.97 3.90 -1.61
CA ILE A 140 3.60 4.07 -1.15
C ILE A 140 3.55 3.72 0.33
N PRO A 141 3.14 4.64 1.21
CA PRO A 141 3.01 4.32 2.62
C PRO A 141 1.80 3.41 2.88
N ALA A 142 1.95 2.42 3.75
CA ALA A 142 0.81 1.63 4.23
C ALA A 142 -0.16 2.50 5.04
N ARG A 143 -1.44 2.15 4.98
CA ARG A 143 -2.53 2.81 5.69
C ARG A 143 -3.28 1.77 6.53
N PHE A 144 -3.75 2.22 7.70
CA PHE A 144 -4.54 1.39 8.59
C PHE A 144 -5.95 1.11 8.02
N GLU A 145 -6.49 2.09 7.30
CA GLU A 145 -7.81 2.01 6.69
C GLU A 145 -7.67 1.73 5.19
N ARG A 146 -8.66 1.00 4.64
CA ARG A 146 -8.77 0.79 3.21
C ARG A 146 -8.97 2.12 2.49
N GLY A 147 -8.47 2.19 1.26
CA GLY A 147 -8.69 3.31 0.37
C GLY A 147 -10.18 3.48 0.02
N HIS A 148 -10.52 4.70 -0.39
CA HIS A 148 -11.86 5.05 -0.87
C HIS A 148 -11.91 5.09 -2.40
N LEU A 149 -11.33 4.09 -3.10
CA LEU A 149 -11.24 4.14 -4.56
C LEU A 149 -12.61 4.24 -5.22
N VAL A 150 -13.62 3.58 -4.65
CA VAL A 150 -15.01 3.68 -5.15
C VAL A 150 -15.50 5.13 -5.11
N GLU A 151 -15.20 5.87 -4.04
CA GLU A 151 -15.58 7.28 -3.91
C GLU A 151 -14.78 8.15 -4.88
N MET A 152 -13.50 7.86 -5.08
CA MET A 152 -12.67 8.54 -6.08
C MET A 152 -13.22 8.32 -7.50
N PHE A 153 -13.53 7.08 -7.88
CA PHE A 153 -14.10 6.78 -9.19
C PHE A 153 -15.47 7.42 -9.37
N ARG A 154 -16.31 7.41 -8.34
CA ARG A 154 -17.60 8.12 -8.36
C ARG A 154 -17.39 9.62 -8.60
N TYR A 155 -16.48 10.24 -7.86
CA TYR A 155 -16.15 11.66 -8.02
C TYR A 155 -15.67 11.97 -9.44
N LEU A 156 -14.76 11.17 -9.99
CA LEU A 156 -14.25 11.36 -11.35
C LEU A 156 -15.36 11.21 -12.40
N ALA A 157 -16.22 10.20 -12.27
CA ALA A 157 -17.35 10.00 -13.17
C ALA A 157 -18.35 11.17 -13.13
N GLU A 158 -18.69 11.66 -11.92
CA GLU A 158 -19.55 12.82 -11.75
C GLU A 158 -18.94 14.09 -12.36
N ARG A 159 -17.64 14.29 -12.21
CA ARG A 159 -16.92 15.43 -12.77
C ARG A 159 -16.92 15.43 -14.30
N GLU A 160 -16.64 14.28 -14.92
CA GLU A 160 -16.66 14.15 -16.38
C GLU A 160 -18.07 14.33 -16.94
N LEU A 161 -19.09 13.79 -16.27
CA LEU A 161 -20.49 13.97 -16.67
C LEU A 161 -20.90 15.44 -16.63
N ARG A 162 -20.53 16.18 -15.56
CA ARG A 162 -20.77 17.62 -15.45
C ARG A 162 -20.07 18.38 -16.59
N SER A 163 -18.81 18.06 -16.86
CA SER A 163 -18.02 18.69 -17.92
C SER A 163 -18.60 18.44 -19.32
N ALA A 164 -19.18 17.25 -19.55
CA ALA A 164 -19.89 16.94 -20.79
C ALA A 164 -21.21 17.71 -20.90
N ALA A 165 -21.98 17.80 -19.82
CA ALA A 165 -23.24 18.54 -19.77
C ALA A 165 -23.02 20.05 -20.02
N GLU A 166 -21.98 20.65 -19.41
CA GLU A 166 -21.61 22.05 -19.63
C GLU A 166 -21.25 22.34 -21.08
N ARG A 167 -20.50 21.43 -21.74
CA ARG A 167 -20.18 21.55 -23.17
C ARG A 167 -21.45 21.53 -24.03
N LEU A 168 -22.33 20.56 -23.82
CA LEU A 168 -23.60 20.46 -24.56
C LEU A 168 -24.49 21.70 -24.37
N LEU A 169 -24.57 22.23 -23.14
CA LEU A 169 -25.33 23.45 -22.86
C LEU A 169 -24.75 24.68 -23.55
N ASN A 170 -23.42 24.81 -23.59
CA ASN A 170 -22.76 25.90 -24.29
C ASN A 170 -22.96 25.79 -25.81
N ASP A 171 -22.82 24.61 -26.39
CA ASP A 171 -23.05 24.37 -27.82
C ASP A 171 -24.50 24.70 -28.21
N ALA A 172 -25.48 24.27 -27.39
CA ALA A 172 -26.89 24.58 -27.60
C ALA A 172 -27.17 26.09 -27.54
N ARG A 173 -26.55 26.81 -26.59
CA ARG A 173 -26.67 28.28 -26.47
C ARG A 173 -26.09 29.00 -27.69
N VAL A 174 -24.92 28.58 -28.17
CA VAL A 174 -24.30 29.14 -29.38
C VAL A 174 -25.19 28.91 -30.60
N ALA A 175 -25.72 27.69 -30.77
CA ALA A 175 -26.62 27.35 -31.87
C ALA A 175 -27.92 28.17 -31.84
N GLN A 176 -28.50 28.40 -30.65
CA GLN A 176 -29.69 29.23 -30.48
C GLN A 176 -29.40 30.71 -30.79
N GLY A 177 -28.26 31.23 -30.34
CA GLY A 177 -27.82 32.60 -30.65
C GLY A 177 -27.60 32.83 -32.15
N MET A 178 -27.01 31.85 -32.86
CA MET A 178 -26.83 31.92 -34.32
C MET A 178 -28.16 31.91 -35.08
N ARG A 179 -29.14 31.10 -34.65
CA ARG A 179 -30.49 31.11 -35.24
C ARG A 179 -31.18 32.45 -35.04
N SER A 180 -31.13 33.00 -33.83
CA SER A 180 -31.72 34.31 -33.53
C SER A 180 -31.10 35.44 -34.36
N LEU A 181 -29.80 35.39 -34.65
CA LEU A 181 -29.13 36.36 -35.54
C LEU A 181 -29.59 36.22 -36.99
N LEU A 182 -29.72 34.98 -37.50
CA LEU A 182 -30.19 34.72 -38.86
C LEU A 182 -31.64 35.14 -39.08
N ASP A 183 -32.49 35.02 -38.06
CA ASP A 183 -33.88 35.47 -38.10
C ASP A 183 -33.99 37.01 -38.02
N PHE A 184 -33.01 37.70 -37.44
CA PHE A 184 -32.97 39.17 -37.36
C PHE A 184 -32.48 39.86 -38.65
N VAL A 185 -31.75 39.13 -39.52
CA VAL A 185 -31.14 39.67 -40.76
C VAL A 185 -32.04 39.44 -42.00
N LYS A 186 -33.20 38.81 -41.84
CA LYS A 186 -34.23 38.66 -42.90
C LYS A 186 -35.33 39.71 -42.76
#